data_AF-A0A368TCP6-F1
#
_entry.id   AF-A0A368TCP6-F1
#
_cell.length_a   1.000
_cell.length_b   1.000
_cell.length_c   1.000
_cell.angle_alpha   90.00
_cell.angle_beta   90.00
_cell.angle_gamma   90.00
#
_symmetry.space_group_name_H-M   'P 1'
#
loop_
_entity.id
_entity.type
_entity.pdbx_description
1 polymer ?
#
loop_
_entity_poly.entity_id
_entity_poly.type
_entity_poly.pdbx_seq_one_letter_code
_entity_poly.pdbx_strand_id
1 'polypeptide(L)' 'MKGEEKMKKKNGEKLVEMKIPIEEIENIDELVREGYYGCRSDAICDIIRRGAVQLRSRYCCVKAKRSKI' A
#
# COMPACT_ATOMS: atom_id res chain seq x y z
N MET A 1 -3.59 -12.11 -33.26
CA MET A 1 -3.81 -12.98 -32.09
C MET A 1 -3.59 -12.15 -30.83
N LYS A 2 -4.66 -11.73 -30.14
CA LYS A 2 -4.54 -11.09 -28.82
C LYS A 2 -4.50 -12.22 -27.79
N GLY A 3 -3.35 -12.42 -27.15
CA GLY A 3 -3.21 -13.34 -26.03
C GLY A 3 -3.88 -12.72 -24.81
N GLU A 4 -5.09 -13.18 -24.49
CA GLU A 4 -5.71 -12.88 -23.21
C GLU A 4 -5.11 -13.84 -22.17
N GLU A 5 -4.11 -13.37 -21.44
CA GLU A 5 -3.56 -14.09 -20.30
C GLU A 5 -4.61 -14.10 -19.18
N LYS A 6 -5.32 -15.21 -19.04
CA LYS A 6 -6.29 -15.42 -17.96
C LYS A 6 -5.56 -15.62 -16.64
N MET A 7 -5.35 -14.53 -15.90
CA MET A 7 -4.91 -14.59 -14.50
C MET A 7 -5.92 -15.39 -13.67
N LYS A 8 -5.48 -16.54 -13.13
CA LYS A 8 -6.26 -17.38 -12.22
C LYS A 8 -6.55 -16.59 -10.94
N LYS A 9 -7.81 -16.19 -10.74
CA LYS A 9 -8.32 -15.66 -9.46
C LYS A 9 -8.14 -16.73 -8.37
N LYS A 10 -7.29 -16.44 -7.37
CA LYS A 10 -7.34 -17.13 -6.08
C LYS A 10 -8.46 -16.47 -5.27
N ASN A 11 -9.44 -17.28 -4.85
CA ASN A 11 -10.62 -16.83 -4.12
C ASN A 11 -10.21 -16.15 -2.79
N GLY A 12 -10.47 -14.85 -2.67
CA GLY A 12 -10.33 -14.08 -1.42
C GLY A 12 -9.68 -12.71 -1.56
N GLU A 13 -8.91 -12.47 -2.64
CA GLU A 13 -8.19 -11.21 -2.84
C GLU A 13 -9.08 -10.20 -3.57
N LYS A 14 -9.54 -9.15 -2.86
CA LYS A 14 -10.19 -8.00 -3.48
C LYS A 14 -9.13 -7.09 -4.06
N LEU A 15 -8.96 -7.12 -5.37
CA LEU A 15 -8.16 -6.13 -6.08
C LEU A 15 -8.85 -4.76 -6.01
N VAL A 16 -8.07 -3.73 -5.72
CA VAL A 16 -8.53 -2.34 -5.67
C VAL A 16 -7.70 -1.54 -6.65
N GLU A 17 -8.36 -0.77 -7.48
CA GLU A 17 -7.69 0.19 -8.35
C GLU A 17 -7.28 1.42 -7.52
N MET A 18 -6.02 1.82 -7.60
CA MET A 18 -5.47 3.00 -6.93
C MET A 18 -4.90 3.96 -7.95
N LYS A 19 -5.19 5.25 -7.77
CA LYS A 19 -4.55 6.34 -8.50
C LYS A 19 -3.42 6.88 -7.64
N ILE A 20 -2.19 6.72 -8.12
CA ILE A 20 -0.96 7.15 -7.44
C ILE A 20 -0.26 8.15 -8.40
N PRO A 21 0.27 9.27 -7.89
CA PRO A 21 1.08 10.20 -8.70
C PRO A 21 2.27 9.48 -9.34
N ILE A 22 2.69 9.94 -10.52
CA ILE A 22 3.77 9.28 -11.29
C ILE A 22 5.08 9.32 -10.50
N GLU A 23 5.35 10.43 -9.81
CA GLU A 23 6.57 10.64 -9.03
C GLU A 23 6.69 9.63 -7.87
N GLU A 24 5.55 9.30 -7.24
CA GLU A 24 5.50 8.29 -6.18
C GLU A 24 5.71 6.87 -6.74
N ILE A 25 5.26 6.61 -7.98
CA ILE A 25 5.51 5.34 -8.66
C ILE A 25 6.99 5.18 -9.01
N GLU A 26 7.65 6.24 -9.48
CA GLU A 26 9.10 6.22 -9.78
C GLU A 26 9.93 5.89 -8.53
N ASN A 27 9.56 6.47 -7.38
CA ASN A 27 10.18 6.15 -6.10
C ASN A 27 9.97 4.67 -5.70
N ILE A 28 8.76 4.13 -5.89
CA ILE A 28 8.47 2.71 -5.61
C ILE A 28 9.31 1.80 -6.54
N ASP A 29 9.43 2.18 -7.81
CA ASP A 29 10.21 1.43 -8.79
C ASP A 29 11.70 1.41 -8.45
N GLU A 30 12.24 2.52 -7.94
CA GLU A 30 13.61 2.57 -7.43
C GLU A 30 13.81 1.61 -6.25
N LEU A 31 12.89 1.58 -5.28
CA LEU A 31 12.97 0.66 -4.13
C LEU A 31 12.96 -0.82 -4.55
N VAL A 32 12.18 -1.17 -5.57
CA VAL A 32 12.18 -2.53 -6.14
C VAL A 32 13.48 -2.80 -6.88
N ARG A 33 13.97 -1.84 -7.67
CA ARG A 33 15.23 -1.96 -8.44
C ARG A 33 16.45 -2.13 -7.55
N GLU A 34 16.49 -1.43 -6.42
CA GLU A 34 17.55 -1.53 -5.41
C GLU A 34 17.44 -2.82 -4.55
N GLY A 35 16.37 -3.60 -4.74
CA GLY A 35 16.21 -4.91 -4.11
C GLY A 35 15.62 -4.88 -2.70
N TYR A 36 15.10 -3.74 -2.23
CA TYR A 36 14.41 -3.67 -0.94
C TYR A 36 13.09 -4.46 -0.94
N TYR A 37 12.46 -4.59 -2.11
CA TYR A 37 11.23 -5.36 -2.31
C TYR A 37 11.34 -6.25 -3.54
N GLY A 38 10.76 -7.45 -3.46
CA GLY A 38 10.71 -8.39 -4.60
C GLY A 38 9.71 -7.98 -5.68
N CYS A 39 8.71 -7.15 -5.35
CA CYS A 39 7.76 -6.62 -6.32
C CYS A 39 7.13 -5.29 -5.86
N ARG A 40 6.54 -4.57 -6.82
CA ARG A 40 5.83 -3.29 -6.57
C ARG A 40 4.68 -3.44 -5.58
N SER A 41 3.91 -4.52 -5.70
CA SER A 41 2.74 -4.75 -4.85
C SER A 41 3.12 -4.84 -3.37
N ASP A 42 4.25 -5.48 -3.06
CA ASP A 42 4.74 -5.61 -1.68
C ASP A 42 5.16 -4.25 -1.12
N ALA A 43 5.89 -3.46 -1.91
CA ALA A 43 6.31 -2.11 -1.54
C ALA A 43 5.10 -1.22 -1.25
N ILE A 44 4.10 -1.19 -2.15
CA ILE A 44 2.86 -0.42 -2.00
C ILE A 44 2.10 -0.87 -0.75
N CYS A 45 1.95 -2.17 -0.54
CA CYS A 45 1.28 -2.71 0.63
C CYS A 45 1.97 -2.28 1.93
N ASP A 46 3.31 -2.32 1.98
CA ASP A 46 4.06 -1.93 3.17
C ASP A 46 3.93 -0.44 3.48
N ILE A 47 4.06 0.42 2.46
CA ILE A 47 3.88 1.87 2.58
C ILE A 47 2.49 2.20 3.16
N ILE A 48 1.43 1.59 2.62
CA ILE A 48 0.06 1.79 3.10
C ILE A 48 -0.08 1.33 4.56
N ARG A 49 0.47 0.15 4.91
CA ARG A 49 0.42 -0.36 6.29
C ARG A 49 1.12 0.59 7.26
N ARG A 50 2.32 1.09 6.92
CA ARG A 50 3.06 2.05 7.75
C ARG A 50 2.29 3.35 7.94
N GLY A 51 1.72 3.90 6.86
CA GLY A 51 0.86 5.09 6.93
C GLY A 51 -0.36 4.86 7.83
N ALA A 52 -1.03 3.72 7.70
CA ALA A 52 -2.19 3.37 8.52
C ALA A 52 -1.82 3.22 10.02
N VAL A 53 -0.65 2.67 10.34
CA VAL A 53 -0.14 2.58 11.72
C VAL A 53 0.10 3.97 12.31
N GLN A 54 0.72 4.88 11.56
CA GLN A 54 0.93 6.25 12.00
C GLN A 54 -0.39 6.98 12.26
N LEU A 55 -1.37 6.82 11.36
CA LEU A 55 -2.72 7.38 11.54
C LEU A 55 -3.38 6.81 12.79
N ARG A 56 -3.39 5.49 12.98
CA ARG A 56 -3.97 4.85 14.18
C ARG A 56 -3.32 5.35 15.48
N SER A 57 -2.00 5.48 15.50
CA SER A 57 -1.26 6.03 16.63
C SER A 57 -1.75 7.45 16.96
N ARG A 58 -1.87 8.32 15.96
CA ARG A 58 -2.42 9.68 16.14
C ARG A 58 -3.84 9.66 16.68
N TYR A 59 -4.72 8.78 16.19
CA TYR A 59 -6.09 8.68 16.68
C TYR A 59 -6.18 8.19 18.13
N CYS A 60 -5.33 7.25 18.56
CA CYS A 60 -5.23 6.83 19.95
C CYS A 60 -4.80 8.00 20.86
N CYS A 61 -3.81 8.78 20.45
CA CYS A 61 -3.36 9.96 21.19
C CYS A 61 -4.45 11.04 21.30
N VAL A 62 -5.28 11.22 20.27
CA VAL A 62 -6.39 12.19 20.29
C VAL A 62 -7.54 11.72 21.20
N LYS A 63 -7.88 10.42 21.21
CA LYS A 63 -8.90 9.89 22.15
C LYS A 63 -8.47 9.99 23.60
N ALA A 64 -7.20 9.69 23.92
CA ALA A 64 -6.68 9.81 25.28
C ALA A 64 -6.71 11.26 25.82
N LYS A 65 -6.58 12.27 24.95
CA LYS A 65 -6.70 13.68 25.33
C LYS A 65 -8.14 14.20 25.45
N ARG A 66 -9.13 13.51 24.86
CA ARG A 66 -10.56 13.86 24.99
C ARG A 66 -11.24 13.26 26.23
N SER A 67 -10.60 12.34 26.95
CA SER A 67 -11.13 11.73 28.18
C SER A 67 -10.75 12.48 29.47
N LYS A 68 -10.29 13.74 29.37
CA LYS A 68 -9.96 14.60 30.52
C LYS A 68 -10.74 15.94 30.49
N ILE A 69 -12.01 15.89 30.10
CA ILE A 69 -12.94 17.01 30.32
C ILE A 69 -14.02 16.51 31.28
#